data_AF-A0AAE3C7P6-F1
#
_entry.id   AF-A0AAE3C7P6-F1
#
_cell.length_a   1.000
_cell.length_b   1.000
_cell.length_c   1.000
_cell.angle_alpha   90.00
_cell.angle_beta   90.00
_cell.angle_gamma   90.00
#
_symmetry.space_group_name_H-M   'P 1'
#
loop_
_entity.id
_entity.type
_entity.pdbx_description
1 polymer ?
#
loop_
_entity_poly.entity_id
_entity_poly.type
_entity_poly.pdbx_seq_one_letter_code
_entity_poly.pdbx_strand_id
1 'polypeptide(L)'
;MLTPDYLTFLINYEFLLTILVLFVSANFIWRFWKLRKVPLIYLALTFILFALGVFFVALSHIDHFAIYPILLRDYMIDSYVLPFRIQGHFYSVLTDWVIIIFQGWLKGSIYIFSFSIALAAVGNLFLFAFTLEAFLQKKRRWMILYSIVFTPLFIIILFSFNVTLNFMLAMIIGLVTYIPLIYLSLKAAKITEKRLFKYGFIMISFTSVFLLLFFVFLFIEGALTEGWSIFVPIGYTMGLLAGISAYVGYVLPNWFRRLIREKG
;
A
#
# COMPACT_ATOMS: atom_id res chain seq x y z
N MET A 1 19.06 8.68 -12.77
CA MET A 1 19.76 7.72 -11.90
C MET A 1 19.48 8.08 -10.45
N LEU A 2 19.03 7.11 -9.66
CA LEU A 2 18.86 7.29 -8.22
C LEU A 2 20.23 7.47 -7.57
N THR A 3 20.39 8.51 -6.76
CA THR A 3 21.53 8.55 -5.84
C THR A 3 21.29 7.51 -4.73
N PRO A 4 22.33 6.82 -4.24
CA PRO A 4 22.24 5.96 -3.05
C PRO A 4 21.51 6.63 -1.87
N ASP A 5 21.71 7.94 -1.73
CA ASP A 5 21.07 8.77 -0.70
C ASP A 5 19.54 8.82 -0.84
N TYR A 6 19.03 8.91 -2.06
CA TYR A 6 17.59 8.94 -2.31
C TYR A 6 16.92 7.61 -1.97
N LEU A 7 17.53 6.48 -2.37
CA LEU A 7 16.95 5.17 -2.07
C LEU A 7 16.97 4.88 -0.56
N THR A 8 18.06 5.27 0.12
CA THR A 8 18.15 5.20 1.59
C THR A 8 17.08 6.05 2.26
N PHE A 9 16.86 7.28 1.77
CA PHE A 9 15.76 8.13 2.22
C PHE A 9 14.40 7.45 2.05
N LEU A 10 14.13 6.85 0.89
CA LEU A 10 12.86 6.19 0.58
C LEU A 10 12.61 5.00 1.52
N ILE A 11 13.60 4.12 1.69
CA ILE A 11 13.52 2.96 2.60
C ILE A 11 13.20 3.42 4.04
N ASN A 12 13.94 4.42 4.54
CA ASN A 12 13.71 4.96 5.88
C ASN A 12 12.30 5.56 6.02
N TYR A 13 11.82 6.24 4.97
CA TYR A 13 10.50 6.83 4.95
C TYR A 13 9.38 5.77 4.96
N GLU A 14 9.53 4.70 4.20
CA GLU A 14 8.61 3.57 4.16
C GLU A 14 8.56 2.85 5.52
N PHE A 15 9.70 2.60 6.17
CA PHE A 15 9.72 2.03 7.53
C PHE A 15 9.03 2.92 8.56
N LEU A 16 9.30 4.23 8.52
CA LEU A 16 8.62 5.18 9.39
C LEU A 16 7.10 5.12 9.18
N LEU A 17 6.66 5.10 7.92
CA LEU A 17 5.25 4.99 7.58
C LEU A 17 4.64 3.67 8.09
N THR A 18 5.32 2.54 7.91
CA THR A 18 4.91 1.25 8.48
C THR A 18 4.71 1.34 9.99
N ILE A 19 5.68 1.89 10.74
CA ILE A 19 5.59 2.02 12.21
C ILE A 19 4.39 2.88 12.61
N LEU A 20 4.22 4.04 11.96
CA LEU A 20 3.10 4.95 12.25
C LEU A 20 1.75 4.31 11.97
N VAL A 21 1.62 3.59 10.85
CA VAL A 21 0.37 2.93 10.47
C VAL A 21 0.08 1.75 11.41
N LEU A 22 1.09 0.99 11.83
CA LEU A 22 0.95 -0.06 12.84
C LEU A 22 0.50 0.51 14.18
N PHE A 23 1.02 1.67 14.60
CA PHE A 23 0.56 2.37 15.80
C PHE A 23 -0.92 2.75 15.71
N VAL A 24 -1.37 3.27 14.56
CA VAL A 24 -2.79 3.56 14.31
C VAL A 24 -3.63 2.27 14.40
N SER A 25 -3.17 1.16 13.82
CA SER A 25 -3.87 -0.12 13.91
C SER A 25 -3.95 -0.68 15.33
N ALA A 26 -2.85 -0.63 16.09
CA ALA A 26 -2.82 -1.04 17.49
C ALA A 26 -3.85 -0.27 18.34
N ASN A 27 -4.04 1.02 18.06
CA ASN A 27 -5.08 1.83 18.69
C ASN A 27 -6.50 1.32 18.36
N PHE A 28 -6.76 0.88 17.12
CA PHE A 28 -8.04 0.26 16.76
C PHE A 28 -8.25 -1.09 17.43
N ILE A 29 -7.21 -1.93 17.51
CA ILE A 29 -7.26 -3.22 18.22
C ILE A 29 -7.56 -3.01 19.71
N TRP A 30 -6.83 -2.10 20.37
CA TRP A 30 -7.06 -1.79 21.78
C TRP A 30 -8.50 -1.32 22.03
N ARG A 31 -9.03 -0.46 21.15
CA ARG A 31 -10.43 -0.02 21.20
C ARG A 31 -11.41 -1.15 20.93
N PHE A 32 -11.09 -2.06 20.02
CA PHE A 32 -11.89 -3.26 19.77
C PHE A 32 -11.99 -4.11 21.02
N TRP A 33 -10.89 -4.34 21.76
CA TRP A 33 -10.94 -5.07 23.03
C TRP A 33 -11.85 -4.40 24.06
N LYS A 34 -11.85 -3.07 24.12
CA LYS A 34 -12.68 -2.30 25.05
C LYS A 34 -14.17 -2.27 24.68
N LEU A 35 -14.48 -2.22 23.37
CA LEU A 35 -15.86 -1.97 22.90
C LEU A 35 -16.53 -3.20 22.28
N ARG A 36 -15.76 -4.20 21.83
CA ARG A 36 -16.20 -5.42 21.12
C ARG A 36 -17.01 -5.16 19.86
N LYS A 37 -16.60 -4.16 19.06
CA LYS A 37 -17.36 -3.72 17.87
C LYS A 37 -16.65 -4.10 16.58
N VAL A 38 -17.31 -4.93 15.78
CA VAL A 38 -16.77 -5.49 14.54
C VAL A 38 -16.18 -4.44 13.58
N PRO A 39 -16.78 -3.25 13.33
CA PRO A 39 -16.17 -2.26 12.44
C PRO A 39 -14.74 -1.83 12.82
N LEU A 40 -14.37 -1.90 14.10
CA LEU A 40 -13.00 -1.60 14.53
C LEU A 40 -12.00 -2.65 14.08
N ILE A 41 -12.39 -3.93 14.01
CA ILE A 41 -11.48 -4.98 13.54
C ILE A 41 -11.20 -4.82 12.06
N TYR A 42 -12.20 -4.41 11.27
CA TYR A 42 -12.00 -4.13 9.85
C TYR A 42 -11.02 -2.98 9.64
N LEU A 43 -11.15 -1.87 10.38
CA LEU A 43 -10.17 -0.78 10.31
C LEU A 43 -8.78 -1.26 10.72
N ALA A 44 -8.65 -1.99 11.84
CA ALA A 44 -7.37 -2.53 12.27
C ALA A 44 -6.71 -3.40 11.18
N LEU A 45 -7.47 -4.31 10.57
CA LEU A 45 -6.99 -5.18 9.50
C LEU A 45 -6.61 -4.39 8.25
N THR A 46 -7.40 -3.38 7.85
CA THR A 46 -7.05 -2.47 6.75
C THR A 46 -5.68 -1.84 6.98
N PHE A 47 -5.45 -1.23 8.15
CA PHE A 47 -4.19 -0.55 8.43
C PHE A 47 -3.02 -1.52 8.63
N ILE A 48 -3.24 -2.71 9.20
CA ILE A 48 -2.19 -3.76 9.24
C ILE A 48 -1.76 -4.15 7.83
N LEU A 49 -2.71 -4.40 6.94
CA LEU A 49 -2.40 -4.83 5.58
C LEU A 49 -1.73 -3.73 4.76
N PHE A 50 -2.13 -2.47 4.94
CA PHE A 50 -1.40 -1.34 4.36
C PHE A 50 0.02 -1.21 4.93
N ALA A 51 0.19 -1.34 6.25
CA ALA A 51 1.52 -1.27 6.86
C ALA A 51 2.44 -2.41 6.38
N LEU A 52 1.91 -3.62 6.28
CA LEU A 52 2.62 -4.78 5.73
C LEU A 52 2.96 -4.56 4.25
N GLY A 53 2.03 -4.03 3.46
CA GLY A 53 2.31 -3.64 2.08
C GLY A 53 3.50 -2.68 1.99
N VAL A 54 3.47 -1.56 2.70
CA VAL A 54 4.58 -0.59 2.74
C VAL A 54 5.89 -1.25 3.22
N PHE A 55 5.82 -2.12 4.23
CA PHE A 55 6.99 -2.83 4.75
C PHE A 55 7.63 -3.73 3.68
N PHE A 56 6.82 -4.50 2.94
CA PHE A 56 7.32 -5.34 1.85
C PHE A 56 7.89 -4.52 0.69
N VAL A 57 7.35 -3.32 0.42
CA VAL A 57 7.99 -2.41 -0.55
C VAL A 57 9.38 -1.98 -0.05
N ALA A 58 9.52 -1.59 1.22
CA ALA A 58 10.81 -1.24 1.81
C ALA A 58 11.84 -2.38 1.71
N LEU A 59 11.41 -3.62 1.99
CA LEU A 59 12.25 -4.80 1.81
C LEU A 59 12.67 -4.99 0.35
N SER A 60 11.75 -4.81 -0.61
CA SER A 60 12.08 -4.91 -2.04
C SER A 60 13.13 -3.87 -2.48
N HIS A 61 13.11 -2.67 -1.89
CA HIS A 61 14.10 -1.64 -2.12
C HIS A 61 15.47 -1.98 -1.52
N ILE A 62 15.51 -2.58 -0.33
CA ILE A 62 16.76 -3.06 0.28
C ILE A 62 17.40 -4.14 -0.59
N ASP A 63 16.60 -5.09 -1.09
CA ASP A 63 17.10 -6.16 -1.96
C ASP A 63 17.71 -5.58 -3.24
N HIS A 64 17.09 -4.55 -3.83
CA HIS A 64 17.67 -3.81 -4.95
C HIS A 64 18.97 -3.08 -4.57
N PHE A 65 19.04 -2.45 -3.39
CA PHE A 65 20.21 -1.71 -2.93
C PHE A 65 21.42 -2.60 -2.63
N ALA A 66 21.21 -3.78 -2.04
CA ALA A 66 22.29 -4.70 -1.70
C ALA A 66 23.01 -5.26 -2.94
N ILE A 67 22.32 -5.35 -4.07
CA ILE A 67 22.80 -6.03 -5.28
C ILE A 67 23.41 -5.06 -6.30
N TYR A 68 22.91 -3.82 -6.37
CA TYR A 68 23.39 -2.83 -7.34
C TYR A 68 24.92 -2.56 -7.29
N PRO A 69 25.56 -2.49 -6.09
CA PRO A 69 27.01 -2.34 -5.99
C PRO A 69 27.78 -3.57 -6.46
N ILE A 70 27.22 -4.77 -6.29
CA ILE A 70 27.84 -6.04 -6.74
C ILE A 70 27.85 -6.08 -8.28
N LEU A 71 26.73 -5.72 -8.91
CA LEU A 71 26.62 -5.61 -10.38
C LEU A 71 27.55 -4.57 -10.97
N LEU A 72 27.62 -3.38 -10.37
CA LEU A 72 28.55 -2.34 -10.82
C LEU A 72 30.00 -2.80 -10.67
N ARG A 73 30.32 -3.59 -9.65
CA ARG A 73 31.67 -4.14 -9.46
C ARG A 73 32.03 -5.13 -10.56
N ASP A 74 31.13 -6.04 -10.92
CA ASP A 74 31.37 -7.03 -11.98
C ASP A 74 31.42 -6.39 -13.38
N TYR A 75 30.54 -5.42 -13.69
CA TYR A 75 30.59 -4.67 -14.96
C TYR A 75 31.81 -3.73 -15.07
N MET A 76 32.30 -3.20 -13.94
CA MET A 76 33.54 -2.40 -13.92
C MET A 76 34.79 -3.30 -14.02
N ILE A 77 34.71 -4.58 -13.64
CA ILE A 77 35.82 -5.53 -13.84
C ILE A 77 35.94 -5.92 -15.32
N ASP A 78 34.83 -6.04 -16.06
CA ASP A 78 34.85 -6.36 -17.49
C ASP A 78 35.31 -5.19 -18.40
N SER A 79 35.22 -3.95 -17.93
CA SER A 79 35.68 -2.77 -18.68
C SER A 79 37.17 -2.44 -18.45
N TYR A 80 37.83 -3.08 -17.50
CA TYR A 80 39.28 -3.10 -17.37
C TYR A 80 39.84 -4.42 -17.92
N VAL A 81 40.04 -4.44 -19.24
CA VAL A 81 40.96 -5.29 -20.01
C VAL A 81 41.73 -6.33 -19.17
N LEU A 82 41.24 -7.58 -19.14
CA LEU A 82 42.07 -8.75 -18.92
C LEU A 82 42.35 -9.39 -20.30
N PRO A 83 43.57 -9.27 -20.85
CA PRO A 83 43.92 -9.86 -22.14
C PRO A 83 44.26 -11.34 -21.96
N PHE A 84 43.36 -12.12 -21.38
CA PHE A 84 43.53 -13.55 -21.21
C PHE A 84 42.40 -14.29 -21.91
N ARG A 85 42.71 -14.76 -23.12
CA ARG A 85 41.90 -15.63 -23.95
C ARG A 85 41.90 -17.05 -23.36
N ILE A 86 41.26 -17.23 -22.20
CA ILE A 86 41.08 -18.55 -21.58
C ILE A 86 39.69 -19.07 -21.96
N GLN A 87 39.70 -20.02 -22.90
CA GLN A 87 38.68 -21.02 -23.24
C GLN A 87 37.23 -20.76 -22.75
N GLY A 88 36.39 -20.31 -23.69
CA GLY A 88 35.01 -19.84 -23.53
C GLY A 88 33.93 -20.82 -23.09
N HIS A 89 34.23 -21.86 -22.31
CA HIS A 89 33.19 -22.71 -21.68
C HIS A 89 32.99 -22.44 -20.19
N PHE A 90 34.05 -22.07 -19.46
CA PHE A 90 33.91 -21.75 -18.03
C PHE A 90 33.24 -20.39 -17.81
N TYR A 91 33.61 -19.39 -18.63
CA TYR A 91 32.98 -18.08 -18.62
C TYR A 91 31.51 -18.13 -19.00
N SER A 92 31.14 -18.91 -20.03
CA SER A 92 29.73 -19.03 -20.45
C SER A 92 28.87 -19.68 -19.37
N VAL A 93 29.38 -20.73 -18.72
CA VAL A 93 28.68 -21.40 -17.62
C VAL A 93 28.54 -20.46 -16.42
N LEU A 94 29.59 -19.72 -16.04
CA LEU A 94 29.52 -18.74 -14.95
C LEU A 94 28.52 -17.61 -15.26
N THR A 95 28.53 -17.06 -16.48
CA THR A 95 27.55 -16.05 -16.90
C THR A 95 26.13 -16.60 -16.89
N ASP A 96 25.91 -17.85 -17.34
CA ASP A 96 24.59 -18.48 -17.33
C ASP A 96 24.08 -18.72 -15.90
N TRP A 97 24.94 -19.18 -14.98
CA TRP A 97 24.59 -19.34 -13.57
C TRP A 97 24.27 -18.00 -12.90
N VAL A 98 25.06 -16.97 -13.18
CA VAL A 98 24.80 -15.61 -12.69
C VAL A 98 23.46 -15.12 -13.24
N ILE A 99 23.19 -15.29 -14.55
CA ILE A 99 21.90 -14.90 -15.17
C ILE A 99 20.73 -15.67 -14.56
N ILE A 100 20.84 -16.97 -14.31
CA ILE A 100 19.76 -17.80 -13.73
C ILE A 100 19.47 -17.39 -12.28
N ILE A 101 20.50 -17.22 -11.46
CA ILE A 101 20.36 -16.75 -10.07
C ILE A 101 19.73 -15.35 -10.07
N PHE A 102 20.18 -14.48 -10.98
CA PHE A 102 19.70 -13.12 -11.12
C PHE A 102 18.24 -13.05 -11.61
N GLN A 103 17.86 -13.84 -12.62
CA GLN A 103 16.47 -13.95 -13.08
C GLN A 103 15.55 -14.53 -12.00
N GLY A 104 16.01 -15.49 -11.20
CA GLY A 104 15.27 -16.03 -10.07
C GLY A 104 15.03 -14.97 -8.98
N TRP A 105 16.05 -14.17 -8.67
CA TRP A 105 15.99 -13.10 -7.67
C TRP A 105 15.17 -11.89 -8.11
N LEU A 106 15.32 -11.45 -9.35
CA LEU A 106 14.58 -10.32 -9.91
C LEU A 106 13.08 -10.65 -10.01
N LYS A 107 12.76 -11.92 -10.32
CA LYS A 107 11.40 -12.45 -10.17
C LYS A 107 10.96 -12.39 -8.70
N GLY A 108 11.80 -12.79 -7.76
CA GLY A 108 11.56 -12.69 -6.31
C GLY A 108 11.19 -11.27 -5.84
N SER A 109 11.97 -10.25 -6.22
CA SER A 109 11.68 -8.85 -5.85
C SER A 109 10.38 -8.34 -6.47
N ILE A 110 10.11 -8.70 -7.73
CA ILE A 110 8.84 -8.35 -8.38
C ILE A 110 7.66 -9.04 -7.68
N TYR A 111 7.82 -10.30 -7.24
CA TYR A 111 6.80 -10.98 -6.45
C TYR A 111 6.57 -10.31 -5.10
N ILE A 112 7.62 -9.83 -4.41
CA ILE A 112 7.47 -9.07 -3.15
C ILE A 112 6.66 -7.79 -3.40
N PHE A 113 6.92 -7.10 -4.51
CA PHE A 113 6.19 -5.89 -4.89
C PHE A 113 4.73 -6.16 -5.29
N SER A 114 4.48 -7.19 -6.09
CA SER A 114 3.11 -7.60 -6.42
C SER A 114 2.36 -8.05 -5.16
N PHE A 115 3.04 -8.75 -4.25
CA PHE A 115 2.49 -9.14 -2.96
C PHE A 115 2.16 -7.94 -2.07
N SER A 116 3.00 -6.90 -2.04
CA SER A 116 2.72 -5.69 -1.26
C SER A 116 1.47 -4.96 -1.76
N ILE A 117 1.29 -4.84 -3.07
CA ILE A 117 0.09 -4.27 -3.68
C ILE A 117 -1.13 -5.16 -3.41
N ALA A 118 -0.96 -6.48 -3.49
CA ALA A 118 -2.02 -7.43 -3.17
C ALA A 118 -2.51 -7.29 -1.72
N LEU A 119 -1.59 -7.10 -0.75
CA LEU A 119 -1.96 -6.82 0.64
C LEU A 119 -2.76 -5.53 0.75
N ALA A 120 -2.35 -4.46 0.04
CA ALA A 120 -3.12 -3.22 0.02
C ALA A 120 -4.52 -3.41 -0.59
N ALA A 121 -4.65 -4.20 -1.65
CA ALA A 121 -5.95 -4.57 -2.21
C ALA A 121 -6.83 -5.27 -1.16
N VAL A 122 -6.29 -6.23 -0.40
CA VAL A 122 -7.05 -6.88 0.69
C VAL A 122 -7.40 -5.88 1.80
N GLY A 123 -6.51 -4.93 2.11
CA GLY A 123 -6.81 -3.83 3.03
C GLY A 123 -8.04 -3.02 2.60
N ASN A 124 -8.19 -2.78 1.29
CA ASN A 124 -9.36 -2.11 0.71
C ASN A 124 -10.66 -2.92 0.84
N LEU A 125 -10.60 -4.25 0.79
CA LEU A 125 -11.76 -5.11 1.05
C LEU A 125 -12.29 -4.91 2.47
N PHE A 126 -11.41 -4.88 3.48
CA PHE A 126 -11.81 -4.61 4.86
C PHE A 126 -12.32 -3.17 5.04
N LEU A 127 -11.75 -2.19 4.34
CA LEU A 127 -12.22 -0.82 4.42
C LEU A 127 -13.61 -0.66 3.79
N PHE A 128 -13.89 -1.40 2.73
CA PHE A 128 -15.22 -1.47 2.14
C PHE A 128 -16.23 -2.13 3.10
N ALA A 129 -15.84 -3.24 3.74
CA ALA A 129 -16.65 -3.89 4.78
C ALA A 129 -16.97 -2.94 5.94
N PHE A 130 -15.97 -2.20 6.42
CA PHE A 130 -16.13 -1.13 7.39
C PHE A 130 -17.14 -0.08 6.92
N THR A 131 -17.03 0.39 5.68
CA THR A 131 -17.90 1.42 5.11
C THR A 131 -19.36 0.97 5.10
N LEU A 132 -19.62 -0.26 4.65
CA LEU A 132 -20.97 -0.82 4.62
C LEU A 132 -21.58 -0.93 6.03
N GLU A 133 -20.82 -1.46 7.00
CA GLU A 133 -21.32 -1.70 8.35
C GLU A 133 -21.48 -0.39 9.16
N ALA A 134 -20.54 0.56 9.01
CA ALA A 134 -20.59 1.83 9.72
C ALA A 134 -21.73 2.73 9.22
N PHE A 135 -21.91 2.86 7.89
CA PHE A 135 -22.78 3.87 7.29
C PHE A 135 -24.10 3.33 6.70
N LEU A 136 -24.08 2.16 6.04
CA LEU A 136 -25.25 1.68 5.29
C LEU A 136 -26.08 0.64 6.04
N GLN A 137 -25.53 0.00 7.07
CA GLN A 137 -26.19 -1.07 7.85
C GLN A 137 -26.66 -2.27 7.00
N LYS A 138 -26.27 -2.35 5.72
CA LYS A 138 -26.60 -3.44 4.79
C LYS A 138 -25.42 -4.37 4.67
N LYS A 139 -25.49 -5.54 5.30
CA LYS A 139 -24.31 -6.38 5.52
C LYS A 139 -23.88 -7.24 4.32
N ARG A 140 -24.81 -7.99 3.71
CA ARG A 140 -24.40 -9.17 2.94
C ARG A 140 -24.33 -8.98 1.42
N ARG A 141 -25.36 -8.39 0.81
CA ARG A 141 -25.47 -8.34 -0.67
C ARG A 141 -24.35 -7.54 -1.33
N TRP A 142 -24.06 -6.34 -0.83
CA TRP A 142 -23.02 -5.47 -1.41
C TRP A 142 -21.61 -6.01 -1.18
N MET A 143 -21.37 -6.66 -0.05
CA MET A 143 -20.09 -7.31 0.22
C MET A 143 -19.86 -8.49 -0.74
N ILE A 144 -20.87 -9.32 -0.98
CA ILE A 144 -20.78 -10.43 -1.96
C ILE A 144 -20.48 -9.88 -3.37
N LEU A 145 -21.22 -8.87 -3.83
CA LEU A 145 -21.00 -8.25 -5.14
C LEU A 145 -19.58 -7.69 -5.27
N TYR A 146 -19.12 -6.99 -4.24
CA TYR A 146 -17.75 -6.45 -4.21
C TYR A 146 -16.72 -7.57 -4.21
N SER A 147 -16.90 -8.63 -3.41
CA SER A 147 -16.00 -9.79 -3.38
C SER A 147 -15.91 -10.52 -4.73
N ILE A 148 -17.03 -10.64 -5.47
CA ILE A 148 -17.05 -11.26 -6.79
C ILE A 148 -16.18 -10.47 -7.79
N VAL A 149 -16.25 -9.13 -7.76
CA VAL A 149 -15.43 -8.27 -8.63
C VAL A 149 -13.99 -8.19 -8.12
N PHE A 150 -13.79 -8.15 -6.81
CA PHE A 150 -12.48 -8.03 -6.17
C PHE A 150 -11.59 -9.25 -6.41
N THR A 151 -12.13 -10.46 -6.30
CA THR A 151 -11.36 -11.71 -6.39
C THR A 151 -10.55 -11.86 -7.69
N PRO A 152 -11.13 -11.69 -8.90
CA PRO A 152 -10.35 -11.79 -10.13
C PRO A 152 -9.28 -10.69 -10.24
N LEU A 153 -9.58 -9.46 -9.81
CA LEU A 153 -8.59 -8.37 -9.81
C LEU A 153 -7.43 -8.67 -8.86
N PHE A 154 -7.72 -9.20 -7.67
CA PHE A 154 -6.72 -9.63 -6.70
C PHE A 154 -5.83 -10.75 -7.25
N ILE A 155 -6.41 -11.75 -7.91
CA ILE A 155 -5.64 -12.84 -8.54
C ILE A 155 -4.70 -12.28 -9.61
N ILE A 156 -5.17 -11.35 -10.44
CA ILE A 156 -4.33 -10.70 -11.45
C ILE A 156 -3.18 -9.94 -10.79
N ILE A 157 -3.44 -9.13 -9.75
CA ILE A 157 -2.39 -8.40 -9.02
C ILE A 157 -1.34 -9.36 -8.45
N LEU A 158 -1.77 -10.46 -7.83
CA LEU A 158 -0.88 -11.40 -7.16
C LEU A 158 0.10 -12.10 -8.12
N PHE A 159 -0.34 -12.39 -9.34
CA PHE A 159 0.45 -13.15 -10.32
C PHE A 159 1.02 -12.30 -11.46
N SER A 160 0.69 -11.00 -11.52
CA SER A 160 1.21 -10.09 -12.53
C SER A 160 2.60 -9.59 -12.17
N PHE A 161 3.50 -9.67 -13.14
CA PHE A 161 4.85 -9.05 -13.08
C PHE A 161 4.84 -7.59 -13.55
N ASN A 162 3.73 -7.11 -14.09
CA ASN A 162 3.62 -5.74 -14.58
C ASN A 162 3.23 -4.81 -13.43
N VAL A 163 4.23 -4.07 -12.92
CA VAL A 163 4.08 -3.11 -11.81
C VAL A 163 3.02 -2.05 -12.10
N THR A 164 3.03 -1.49 -13.31
CA THR A 164 2.07 -0.46 -13.75
C THR A 164 0.65 -0.99 -13.77
N LEU A 165 0.45 -2.21 -14.28
CA LEU A 165 -0.83 -2.90 -14.25
C LEU A 165 -1.30 -3.10 -12.81
N ASN A 166 -0.42 -3.51 -11.90
CA ASN A 166 -0.76 -3.74 -10.49
C ASN A 166 -1.22 -2.44 -9.82
N PHE A 167 -0.54 -1.32 -10.06
CA PHE A 167 -0.97 -0.02 -9.57
C PHE A 167 -2.31 0.44 -10.15
N MET A 168 -2.52 0.24 -11.46
CA MET A 168 -3.79 0.55 -12.11
C MET A 168 -4.95 -0.25 -11.51
N LEU A 169 -4.77 -1.56 -11.29
CA LEU A 169 -5.78 -2.42 -10.70
C LEU A 169 -6.04 -2.06 -9.23
N ALA A 170 -4.99 -1.77 -8.46
CA ALA A 170 -5.13 -1.30 -7.08
C ALA A 170 -5.86 0.06 -7.01
N MET A 171 -5.60 0.96 -7.95
CA MET A 171 -6.33 2.23 -8.09
C MET A 171 -7.81 2.00 -8.41
N ILE A 172 -8.15 1.07 -9.32
CA ILE A 172 -9.55 0.72 -9.62
C ILE A 172 -10.25 0.17 -8.37
N ILE A 173 -9.62 -0.76 -7.65
CA ILE A 173 -10.13 -1.28 -6.37
C ILE A 173 -10.31 -0.15 -5.37
N GLY A 174 -9.32 0.74 -5.27
CA GLY A 174 -9.34 1.94 -4.45
C GLY A 174 -10.52 2.86 -4.78
N LEU A 175 -10.77 3.16 -6.05
CA LEU A 175 -11.90 4.01 -6.49
C LEU A 175 -13.24 3.44 -6.02
N VAL A 176 -13.46 2.13 -6.20
CA VAL A 176 -14.71 1.47 -5.79
C VAL A 176 -14.87 1.47 -4.26
N THR A 177 -13.76 1.46 -3.51
CA THR A 177 -13.79 1.54 -2.03
C THR A 177 -13.92 2.96 -1.50
N TYR A 178 -13.15 3.90 -2.04
CA TYR A 178 -12.97 5.25 -1.51
C TYR A 178 -14.11 6.17 -1.90
N ILE A 179 -14.67 6.07 -3.11
CA ILE A 179 -15.79 6.94 -3.54
C ILE A 179 -17.02 6.76 -2.63
N PRO A 180 -17.50 5.54 -2.34
CA PRO A 180 -18.60 5.35 -1.40
C PRO A 180 -18.27 5.88 0.00
N LEU A 181 -17.05 5.66 0.49
CA LEU A 181 -16.64 6.13 1.81
C LEU A 181 -16.59 7.66 1.89
N ILE A 182 -16.07 8.34 0.87
CA ILE A 182 -16.11 9.81 0.73
C ILE A 182 -17.55 10.30 0.77
N TYR A 183 -18.41 9.76 -0.11
CA TYR A 183 -19.80 10.18 -0.21
C TYR A 183 -20.56 9.99 1.11
N LEU A 184 -20.44 8.81 1.73
CA LEU A 184 -21.17 8.47 2.95
C LEU A 184 -20.66 9.24 4.17
N SER A 185 -19.35 9.43 4.29
CA SER A 185 -18.77 10.23 5.37
C SER A 185 -19.17 11.70 5.27
N LEU A 186 -19.10 12.30 4.07
CA LEU A 186 -19.56 13.68 3.87
C LEU A 186 -21.07 13.83 4.10
N LYS A 187 -21.88 12.84 3.67
CA LYS A 187 -23.31 12.82 3.97
C LYS A 187 -23.57 12.78 5.48
N ALA A 188 -22.85 11.93 6.22
CA ALA A 188 -22.94 11.87 7.68
C ALA A 188 -22.50 13.19 8.35
N ALA A 189 -21.45 13.82 7.82
CA ALA A 189 -20.97 15.12 8.30
C ALA A 189 -22.02 16.23 8.16
N LYS A 190 -22.79 16.24 7.06
CA LYS A 190 -23.85 17.22 6.81
C LYS A 190 -25.03 17.10 7.78
N ILE A 191 -25.39 15.88 8.16
CA ILE A 191 -26.54 15.60 9.04
C ILE A 191 -26.16 15.82 10.52
N THR A 192 -24.87 15.76 10.85
CA THR A 192 -24.43 15.81 12.24
C THR A 192 -24.33 17.25 12.76
N GLU A 193 -25.11 17.57 13.80
CA GLU A 193 -25.11 18.90 14.45
C GLU A 193 -23.83 19.19 15.25
N LYS A 194 -23.28 18.16 15.92
CA LYS A 194 -22.11 18.33 16.78
C LYS A 194 -20.85 18.57 15.96
N ARG A 195 -20.25 19.77 16.10
CA ARG A 195 -19.04 20.19 15.36
C ARG A 195 -17.91 19.16 15.38
N LEU A 196 -17.57 18.62 16.56
CA LEU A 196 -16.51 17.61 16.70
C LEU A 196 -16.75 16.37 15.83
N PHE A 197 -18.01 15.97 15.67
CA PHE A 197 -18.39 14.76 14.95
C PHE A 197 -18.36 15.02 13.44
N LYS A 198 -18.85 16.19 13.04
CA LYS A 198 -18.74 16.69 11.67
C LYS A 198 -17.30 16.72 11.18
N TYR A 199 -16.36 17.26 11.98
CA TYR A 199 -14.94 17.24 11.64
C TYR A 199 -14.38 15.82 11.53
N GLY A 200 -14.75 14.91 12.44
CA GLY A 200 -14.32 13.51 12.36
C GLY A 200 -14.71 12.84 11.04
N PHE A 201 -15.96 13.03 10.58
CA PHE A 201 -16.40 12.52 9.29
C PHE A 201 -15.69 13.17 8.09
N ILE A 202 -15.41 14.48 8.16
CA ILE A 202 -14.63 15.17 7.12
C ILE A 202 -13.22 14.60 7.04
N MET A 203 -12.57 14.31 8.17
CA MET A 203 -11.24 13.70 8.20
C MET A 203 -11.24 12.27 7.64
N ILE A 204 -12.31 11.51 7.83
CA ILE A 204 -12.51 10.23 7.13
C ILE A 204 -12.55 10.43 5.62
N SER A 205 -13.29 11.43 5.14
CA SER A 205 -13.33 11.76 3.72
C SER A 205 -11.93 12.11 3.19
N PHE A 206 -11.18 12.92 3.93
CA PHE A 206 -9.81 13.28 3.54
C PHE A 206 -8.88 12.08 3.52
N THR A 207 -9.02 11.13 4.45
CA THR A 207 -8.27 9.86 4.42
C THR A 207 -8.43 9.16 3.08
N SER A 208 -9.67 9.00 2.62
CA SER A 208 -9.98 8.35 1.35
C SER A 208 -9.49 9.13 0.13
N VAL A 209 -9.56 10.46 0.17
CA VAL A 209 -9.03 11.32 -0.91
C VAL A 209 -7.52 11.19 -1.01
N PHE A 210 -6.80 11.24 0.11
CA PHE A 210 -5.35 11.10 0.14
C PHE A 210 -4.91 9.69 -0.27
N LEU A 211 -5.62 8.63 0.13
CA LEU A 211 -5.34 7.28 -0.35
C LEU A 211 -5.57 7.14 -1.86
N LEU A 212 -6.60 7.79 -2.41
CA LEU A 212 -6.82 7.81 -3.85
C LEU A 212 -5.67 8.51 -4.57
N LEU A 213 -5.24 9.68 -4.07
CA LEU A 213 -4.10 10.40 -4.62
C LEU A 213 -2.79 9.61 -4.52
N PHE A 214 -2.57 8.87 -3.42
CA PHE A 214 -1.43 7.94 -3.28
C PHE A 214 -1.37 6.97 -4.47
N PHE A 215 -2.46 6.25 -4.77
CA PHE A 215 -2.48 5.31 -5.90
C PHE A 215 -2.39 6.00 -7.26
N VAL A 216 -2.97 7.20 -7.42
CA VAL A 216 -2.84 7.99 -8.65
C VAL A 216 -1.39 8.35 -8.90
N PHE A 217 -0.65 8.83 -7.89
CA PHE A 217 0.77 9.16 -8.06
C PHE A 217 1.63 7.94 -8.35
N LEU A 218 1.38 6.80 -7.71
CA LEU A 218 2.09 5.56 -8.01
C LEU A 218 1.75 4.99 -9.40
N PHE A 219 0.52 5.19 -9.88
CA PHE A 219 0.15 4.85 -11.24
C PHE A 219 0.84 5.76 -12.26
N ILE A 220 0.87 7.08 -12.02
CA ILE A 220 1.58 8.04 -12.86
C ILE A 220 3.05 7.69 -12.95
N GLU A 221 3.67 7.36 -11.82
CA GLU A 221 5.04 6.83 -11.76
C GLU A 221 5.19 5.62 -12.69
N GLY A 222 4.45 4.54 -12.46
CA GLY A 222 4.58 3.34 -13.27
C GLY A 222 4.25 3.52 -14.76
N ALA A 223 3.44 4.53 -15.13
CA ALA A 223 2.99 4.73 -16.51
C ALA A 223 3.90 5.69 -17.31
N LEU A 224 4.46 6.72 -16.66
CA LEU A 224 5.17 7.80 -17.34
C LEU A 224 6.68 7.75 -17.17
N THR A 225 7.20 7.01 -16.18
CA THR A 225 8.63 7.03 -15.88
C THR A 225 9.24 5.64 -16.02
N GLU A 226 10.33 5.55 -16.78
CA GLU A 226 11.15 4.34 -16.90
C GLU A 226 12.02 4.08 -15.65
N GLY A 227 11.85 4.90 -14.61
CA GLY A 227 12.55 4.78 -13.34
C GLY A 227 11.94 5.71 -12.29
N TRP A 228 12.50 5.66 -11.09
CA TRP A 228 11.99 6.37 -9.91
C TRP A 228 12.02 7.89 -10.06
N SER A 229 10.88 8.54 -9.84
CA SER A 229 10.68 9.99 -9.96
C SER A 229 10.12 10.61 -8.67
N ILE A 230 9.85 11.93 -8.72
CA ILE A 230 9.27 12.69 -7.61
C ILE A 230 7.85 12.24 -7.24
N PHE A 231 7.14 11.50 -8.11
CA PHE A 231 5.78 11.06 -7.81
C PHE A 231 5.73 10.01 -6.70
N VAL A 232 6.79 9.23 -6.49
CA VAL A 232 6.89 8.25 -5.41
C VAL A 232 6.84 8.90 -4.02
N PRO A 233 7.74 9.86 -3.68
CA PRO A 233 7.71 10.53 -2.37
C PRO A 233 6.46 11.39 -2.21
N ILE A 234 5.93 12.00 -3.28
CA ILE A 234 4.63 12.69 -3.22
C ILE A 234 3.51 11.70 -2.87
N GLY A 235 3.48 10.54 -3.54
CA GLY A 235 2.55 9.46 -3.27
C GLY A 235 2.59 9.08 -1.79
N TYR A 236 3.76 8.68 -1.29
CA TYR A 236 3.92 8.30 0.12
C TYR A 236 3.58 9.43 1.10
N THR A 237 3.81 10.70 0.74
CA THR A 237 3.35 11.85 1.53
C THR A 237 1.82 11.88 1.62
N MET A 238 1.10 11.60 0.52
CA MET A 238 -0.35 11.41 0.57
C MET A 238 -0.74 10.23 1.47
N GLY A 239 0.00 9.12 1.43
CA GLY A 239 -0.18 7.99 2.35
C GLY A 239 -0.04 8.39 3.82
N LEU A 240 0.96 9.21 4.16
CA LEU A 240 1.15 9.76 5.50
C LEU A 240 0.00 10.67 5.92
N LEU A 241 -0.40 11.61 5.04
CA LEU A 241 -1.54 12.51 5.28
C LEU A 241 -2.86 11.72 5.47
N ALA A 242 -3.02 10.62 4.74
CA ALA A 242 -4.13 9.69 4.94
C ALA A 242 -4.08 9.06 6.33
N GLY A 243 -2.91 8.57 6.77
CA GLY A 243 -2.72 8.00 8.12
C GLY A 243 -3.05 9.00 9.24
N ILE A 244 -2.57 10.24 9.12
CA ILE A 244 -2.89 11.32 10.08
C ILE A 244 -4.39 11.61 10.07
N SER A 245 -4.99 11.73 8.89
CA SER A 245 -6.42 11.99 8.74
C SER A 245 -7.27 10.85 9.32
N ALA A 246 -6.84 9.60 9.15
CA ALA A 246 -7.50 8.43 9.71
C ALA A 246 -7.45 8.46 11.24
N TYR A 247 -6.28 8.76 11.81
CA TYR A 247 -6.12 8.90 13.25
C TYR A 247 -7.06 9.98 13.80
N VAL A 248 -7.05 11.17 13.21
CA VAL A 248 -7.93 12.28 13.65
C VAL A 248 -9.41 11.97 13.40
N GLY A 249 -9.76 11.29 12.31
CA GLY A 249 -11.15 11.00 11.94
C GLY A 249 -11.80 9.90 12.77
N TYR A 250 -11.07 8.80 12.97
CA TYR A 250 -11.59 7.59 13.63
C TYR A 250 -11.22 7.50 15.12
N VAL A 251 -10.04 8.03 15.52
CA VAL A 251 -9.51 7.83 16.88
C VAL A 251 -9.90 8.97 17.81
N LEU A 252 -9.61 10.23 17.48
CA LEU A 252 -9.82 11.34 18.42
C LEU A 252 -11.30 11.58 18.83
N PRO A 253 -12.29 11.54 17.92
CA PRO A 253 -13.63 11.94 18.28
C PRO A 253 -14.41 10.82 18.97
N ASN A 254 -15.17 11.17 20.00
CA ASN A 254 -16.09 10.23 20.66
C ASN A 254 -17.32 9.88 19.81
N TRP A 255 -17.48 10.44 18.60
CA TRP A 255 -18.64 10.14 17.74
C TRP A 255 -18.68 8.68 17.35
N PHE A 256 -17.51 8.08 17.08
CA PHE A 256 -17.41 6.66 16.80
C PHE A 256 -17.94 5.84 17.98
N ARG A 257 -17.75 6.29 19.22
CA ARG A 257 -18.33 5.64 20.41
C ARG A 257 -19.85 5.80 20.51
N ARG A 258 -20.40 6.96 20.10
CA ARG A 258 -21.85 7.24 20.18
C ARG A 258 -22.65 6.61 19.05
N LEU A 259 -22.20 6.74 17.81
CA LEU A 259 -22.79 6.10 16.62
C LEU A 259 -22.90 4.58 16.76
N ILE A 260 -22.12 4.01 17.68
CA ILE A 260 -22.03 2.58 17.96
C ILE A 260 -22.70 2.19 19.30
N ARG A 261 -22.93 3.14 20.21
CA ARG A 261 -23.74 2.96 21.44
C ARG A 261 -25.23 3.06 21.18
N GLU A 262 -25.66 3.94 20.29
CA GLU A 262 -27.08 4.09 19.91
C GLU A 262 -27.61 2.89 19.09
N LYS A 263 -26.75 1.91 18.77
CA LYS A 263 -27.04 0.73 17.94
C LYS A 263 -26.99 -0.61 18.69
N GLY A 264 -26.83 -0.60 20.01
CA GLY A 264 -26.92 -1.80 20.86
C GLY A 264 -27.98 -1.59 21.92
#